data_AF-A0A2U3C609-F1
#
_entry.id   AF-A0A2U3C609-F1
#
_cell.length_a   1.000
_cell.length_b   1.000
_cell.length_c   1.000
_cell.angle_alpha   90.00
_cell.angle_beta   90.00
_cell.angle_gamma   90.00
#
_symmetry.space_group_name_H-M   'P 1'
#
loop_
_entity.id
_entity.type
_entity.pdbx_description
1 polymer ?
#
loop_
_entity_poly.entity_id
_entity_poly.type
_entity_poly.pdbx_seq_one_letter_code
_entity_poly.pdbx_strand_id
1 'polypeptide(L)' 'MKSSAGVRVEQAALERDPETPFAEYGLDSLGLLGIIGELENRRGTSIAGDVDGCKTPHAFVEAVNASLTKGS' A
#
# COMPACT_ATOMS: atom_id res chain seq x y z
N MET A 1 -12.90 17.97 0.82
CA MET A 1 -13.73 16.79 1.05
C MET A 1 -13.69 15.92 -0.20
N LYS A 2 -12.90 14.85 -0.19
CA LYS A 2 -12.91 13.81 -1.25
C LYS A 2 -13.14 12.49 -0.54
N SER A 3 -14.38 12.00 -0.66
CA SER A 3 -14.76 10.67 -0.21
C SER A 3 -14.26 9.67 -1.26
N SER A 4 -13.05 9.16 -1.11
CA SER A 4 -12.68 7.87 -1.68
C SER A 4 -13.07 6.83 -0.64
N ALA A 5 -13.86 5.83 -1.04
CA ALA A 5 -14.41 4.77 -0.19
C ALA A 5 -13.42 4.37 0.92
N GLY A 6 -13.76 4.75 2.15
CA GLY A 6 -12.86 4.79 3.29
C GLY A 6 -12.62 3.40 3.89
N VAL A 7 -11.89 2.56 3.17
CA VAL A 7 -11.27 1.38 3.77
C VAL A 7 -10.02 1.85 4.50
N ARG A 8 -10.20 2.22 5.77
CA ARG A 8 -9.09 2.45 6.71
C ARG A 8 -8.63 1.10 7.21
N VAL A 9 -7.62 0.55 6.56
CA VAL A 9 -6.90 -0.59 7.11
C VAL A 9 -5.78 -0.06 7.99
N GLU A 10 -5.75 -0.51 9.25
CA GLU A 10 -4.68 -0.19 10.16
C GLU A 10 -3.40 -0.94 9.76
N GLN A 11 -2.26 -0.24 9.76
CA GLN A 11 -0.95 -0.85 9.47
C GLN A 11 -0.70 -2.06 10.38
N ALA A 12 -1.08 -1.96 11.66
CA ALA A 12 -0.95 -3.07 12.60
C ALA A 12 -1.72 -4.34 12.18
N ALA A 13 -2.83 -4.21 11.45
CA ALA A 13 -3.58 -5.36 10.94
C ALA A 13 -2.84 -6.03 9.77
N LEU A 14 -2.24 -5.22 8.89
CA LEU A 14 -1.42 -5.68 7.76
C LEU A 14 -0.12 -6.33 8.25
N GLU A 15 0.47 -5.81 9.33
CA GLU A 15 1.68 -6.36 9.95
C GLU A 15 1.41 -7.68 10.68
N ARG A 16 0.20 -7.86 11.24
CA ARG A 16 -0.17 -9.08 11.96
C ARG A 16 -0.33 -10.28 11.03
N ASP A 17 -0.93 -10.05 9.87
CA ASP A 17 -1.30 -11.09 8.93
C ASP A 17 -0.87 -10.68 7.50
N PRO A 18 0.45 -10.70 7.20
CA PRO A 18 1.02 -10.15 5.97
C PRO A 18 0.83 -11.03 4.73
N GLU A 19 0.43 -12.28 4.92
CA GLU A 19 0.08 -13.23 3.85
C GLU A 19 -1.39 -13.10 3.41
N THR A 20 -2.22 -12.46 4.23
CA THR A 20 -3.65 -12.26 3.94
C THR A 20 -3.82 -11.29 2.78
N PRO A 21 -4.56 -11.65 1.74
CA PRO A 21 -4.75 -10.77 0.60
C PRO A 21 -5.56 -9.52 0.95
N PHE A 22 -5.23 -8.40 0.30
CA PHE A 22 -5.91 -7.11 0.49
C PHE A 22 -7.43 -7.19 0.32
N ALA A 23 -7.90 -8.05 -0.58
CA ALA A 23 -9.33 -8.30 -0.79
C ALA A 23 -10.06 -8.75 0.49
N GLU A 24 -9.42 -9.52 1.38
CA GLU A 24 -10.01 -9.97 2.65
C GLU A 24 -10.19 -8.81 3.65
N TYR A 25 -9.38 -7.76 3.50
CA TYR A 25 -9.51 -6.51 4.24
C TYR A 25 -10.47 -5.51 3.56
N GLY A 26 -11.08 -5.89 2.44
CA GLY A 26 -11.91 -5.00 1.61
C GLY A 26 -11.09 -3.96 0.84
N LEU A 27 -9.78 -4.14 0.69
CA LEU A 27 -8.92 -3.28 -0.11
C LEU A 27 -8.92 -3.73 -1.57
N ASP A 28 -9.60 -2.97 -2.41
CA ASP A 28 -9.48 -3.05 -3.87
C ASP A 28 -8.28 -2.25 -4.39
N SER A 29 -7.96 -2.39 -5.67
CA SER A 29 -6.85 -1.65 -6.33
C SER A 29 -6.91 -0.14 -6.12
N LEU A 30 -8.11 0.46 -6.04
CA LEU A 30 -8.27 1.89 -5.75
C LEU A 30 -7.94 2.24 -4.29
N GLY A 31 -8.26 1.35 -3.34
CA GLY A 31 -7.88 1.52 -1.94
C GLY A 31 -6.37 1.45 -1.77
N LEU A 32 -5.72 0.53 -2.47
CA LEU A 32 -4.27 0.39 -2.51
C LEU A 32 -3.58 1.63 -3.10
N LEU A 33 -4.11 2.20 -4.19
CA LEU A 33 -3.63 3.46 -4.75
C LEU A 33 -3.73 4.63 -3.76
N GLY A 34 -4.79 4.66 -2.94
CA GLY A 34 -4.93 5.63 -1.85
C GLY A 34 -3.85 5.50 -0.78
N ILE A 35 -3.49 4.26 -0.42
CA ILE A 35 -2.41 3.97 0.53
C ILE A 35 -1.05 4.42 -0.04
N ILE A 36 -0.77 4.09 -1.31
CA ILE A 36 0.44 4.52 -2.00
C ILE A 36 0.53 6.05 -2.00
N GLY A 37 -0.52 6.74 -2.44
CA GLY A 37 -0.53 8.21 -2.50
C GLY A 37 -0.38 8.87 -1.13
N GLU A 38 -0.97 8.31 -0.07
CA GLU A 38 -0.74 8.80 1.29
C GLU A 38 0.71 8.56 1.74
N LEU A 39 1.29 7.40 1.41
CA LEU A 39 2.67 7.07 1.76
C LEU A 39 3.67 7.97 1.03
N GLU A 40 3.47 8.22 -0.25
CA GLU A 40 4.23 9.19 -1.05
C GLU A 40 4.14 10.59 -0.45
N ASN A 41 2.95 11.04 -0.08
CA ASN A 41 2.73 12.34 0.54
C ASN A 41 3.41 12.45 1.92
N ARG A 42 3.42 11.38 2.72
CA ARG A 42 4.07 11.34 4.04
C ARG A 42 5.60 11.28 3.94
N ARG A 43 6.13 10.52 2.98
CA ARG A 43 7.58 10.34 2.78
C ARG A 43 8.20 11.44 1.93
N GLY A 44 7.40 12.17 1.14
CA GLY A 44 7.90 13.15 0.18
C GLY A 44 8.66 12.54 -0.99
N THR A 45 8.53 11.22 -1.19
CA THR A 45 9.24 10.45 -2.22
C THR A 45 8.22 9.67 -3.03
N SER A 46 8.33 9.73 -4.35
CA SER A 46 7.52 8.92 -5.24
C SER A 46 7.90 7.46 -5.13
N ILE A 47 6.91 6.60 -4.93
CA ILE A 47 7.10 5.15 -4.90
C ILE A 47 6.98 4.69 -6.34
N ALA A 48 8.11 4.61 -7.04
CA ALA A 48 8.18 4.13 -8.40
C ALA A 48 8.19 2.59 -8.40
N GLY A 49 7.11 1.96 -8.84
CA GLY A 49 7.05 0.49 -8.98
C GLY A 49 5.63 0.00 -9.25
N ASP A 50 5.51 -1.26 -9.69
CA ASP A 50 4.24 -1.99 -9.85
C ASP A 50 3.65 -2.37 -8.47
N VAL A 51 3.53 -1.38 -7.58
CA VAL A 51 3.03 -1.58 -6.22
C VAL A 51 1.50 -1.69 -6.20
N ASP A 52 0.80 -1.20 -7.23
CA ASP A 52 -0.65 -1.30 -7.35
C ASP A 52 -1.15 -2.70 -7.74
N GLY A 53 -0.27 -3.53 -8.31
CA GLY A 53 -0.54 -4.93 -8.64
C GLY A 53 -0.39 -5.90 -7.46
N CYS A 54 0.12 -5.43 -6.31
CA CYS A 54 0.39 -6.28 -5.16
C CYS A 54 -0.90 -6.76 -4.50
N LYS A 55 -1.03 -8.08 -4.33
CA LYS A 55 -2.22 -8.71 -3.74
C LYS A 55 -2.13 -8.90 -2.23
N THR A 56 -0.91 -8.92 -1.70
CA THR A 56 -0.66 -9.13 -0.26
C THR A 56 0.14 -7.96 0.33
N PRO A 57 -0.06 -7.69 1.63
CA PRO A 57 0.72 -6.68 2.37
C PRO A 57 2.22 -6.94 2.30
N HIS A 58 2.63 -8.21 2.40
CA HIS A 58 4.04 -8.59 2.31
C HIS A 58 4.67 -8.16 0.98
N ALA A 59 4.04 -8.54 -0.14
CA ALA A 59 4.54 -8.20 -1.47
C ALA A 59 4.53 -6.68 -1.71
N PHE A 60 3.51 -5.99 -1.19
CA PHE A 60 3.43 -4.54 -1.27
C PHE A 60 4.57 -3.85 -0.53
N VAL A 61 4.80 -4.21 0.74
CA VAL A 61 5.89 -3.65 1.55
C VAL A 61 7.24 -3.96 0.94
N GLU A 62 7.45 -5.16 0.42
CA GLU A 62 8.68 -5.54 -0.28
C GLU A 62 8.89 -4.69 -1.55
N ALA A 63 7.86 -4.51 -2.37
CA ALA A 63 7.93 -3.69 -3.58
C ALA A 63 8.18 -2.21 -3.26
N VAL A 64 7.54 -1.67 -2.22
CA VAL A 64 7.79 -0.31 -1.72
C VAL A 64 9.23 -0.17 -1.23
N ASN A 65 9.71 -1.09 -0.40
CA ASN A 65 11.09 -1.06 0.10
C ASN A 65 12.12 -1.18 -1.03
N ALA A 66 11.85 -2.03 -2.02
CA ALA A 66 12.68 -2.18 -3.21
C ALA A 66 12.69 -0.90 -4.06
N SER A 67 11.55 -0.23 -4.20
CA SER A 67 11.43 1.07 -4.89
C SER A 67 12.26 2.15 -4.21
N LEU A 68 12.12 2.27 -2.87
CA LEU A 68 12.88 3.22 -2.07
C LEU A 68 14.40 2.94 -2.11
N THR A 69 14.79 1.66 -2.13
CA THR A 69 16.20 1.25 -2.19
C THR A 69 16.83 1.50 -3.57
N LYS A 70 16.07 1.31 -4.65
CA LYS A 70 16.54 1.56 -6.03
C LYS A 70 16.64 3.05 -6.39
N GLY A 71 16.04 3.93 -5.58
CA GLY A 71 16.07 5.38 -5.78
C GLY A 71 17.32 6.09 -5.24
N SER A 72 18.38 5.37 -4.84
CA SER A 72 19.64 5.92 -4.30
C SER A 72 20.83 5.68 -5.21
#